data_AF-A0AAD5QZR1-F1
#
_entry.id   AF-A0AAD5QZR1-F1
#
_cell.length_a   1.000
_cell.length_b   1.000
_cell.length_c   1.000
_cell.angle_alpha   90.00
_cell.angle_beta   90.00
_cell.angle_gamma   90.00
#
_symmetry.space_group_name_H-M   'P 1'
#
loop_
_entity.id
_entity.type
_entity.pdbx_description
1 polymer ?
#
loop_
_entity_poly.entity_id
_entity_poly.type
_entity_poly.pdbx_seq_one_letter_code
_entity_poly.pdbx_strand_id
1 'polypeptide(L)'
;MKARRRNGISDHESMVTPTDEDGVEDSWTAIKDAVLEPLSTPLKDGSLLNYLRSQKDDPSARQAISRSVDFHFLSQVMISYNATNSSTDRLIFDVLDLIENTYRVNMSVLFPVVWGEKSREIYQKRGQYGGTLSRTTPCQVLELLDGIRMWRTVLNHSRPSSNDNTGKAPLIYDVRFLLRAFLSLMHPGSELKYRSFVECNGLSLAFSCTSSRDLSVRKLAYCVLQSFLSLMQELDVDAVEDRCKYLYIYILRLFKQSIEGVAPRLSHIVSHFFARLSKLCLHPESPLFTPVLSFLSLKPIIDLNNVPELYKLLLSSSTDHHNQEREWILTLISEGLIEPMDYNLLQNRSGIKLLISLFPTCMVDMASRRLILSILKSAVQMPSVAHDL
;
A
#
# COMPACT_ATOMS: atom_id res chain seq x y z
N MET A 1 -2.01 -56.75 79.95
CA MET A 1 -3.36 -56.16 80.09
C MET A 1 -4.01 -56.07 78.71
N LYS A 2 -5.23 -56.64 78.59
CA LYS A 2 -6.35 -56.42 77.62
C LYS A 2 -6.10 -55.47 76.42
N ALA A 3 -6.63 -55.64 75.20
CA ALA A 3 -7.46 -56.65 74.56
C ALA A 3 -7.54 -56.37 73.02
N ARG A 4 -7.37 -57.43 72.21
CA ARG A 4 -8.08 -57.87 70.99
C ARG A 4 -9.05 -56.94 70.19
N ARG A 5 -8.83 -56.88 68.86
CA ARG A 5 -9.74 -57.04 67.66
C ARG A 5 -9.45 -55.98 66.58
N ARG A 6 -8.96 -56.30 65.36
CA ARG A 6 -9.50 -57.01 64.16
C ARG A 6 -10.23 -56.11 63.14
N ASN A 7 -9.66 -56.10 61.93
CA ASN A 7 -10.24 -56.07 60.58
C ASN A 7 -10.72 -54.75 59.93
N GLY A 8 -10.28 -54.54 58.67
CA GLY A 8 -11.17 -54.08 57.59
C GLY A 8 -10.63 -53.01 56.62
N ILE A 9 -9.92 -53.45 55.57
CA ILE A 9 -10.03 -53.08 54.13
C ILE A 9 -10.54 -51.67 53.75
N SER A 10 -9.76 -50.92 52.96
CA SER A 10 -10.13 -50.48 51.59
C SER A 10 -9.04 -49.63 50.94
N ASP A 11 -8.66 -50.01 49.72
CA ASP A 11 -7.89 -49.22 48.76
C ASP A 11 -8.53 -47.84 48.53
N HIS A 12 -7.71 -46.80 48.47
CA HIS A 12 -8.07 -45.57 47.77
C HIS A 12 -6.85 -45.03 47.03
N GLU A 13 -6.91 -45.19 45.71
CA GLU A 13 -6.17 -44.44 44.70
C GLU A 13 -6.18 -42.94 45.05
N SER A 14 -5.02 -42.37 45.33
CA SER A 14 -4.86 -40.91 45.33
C SER A 14 -4.73 -40.45 43.89
N MET A 15 -5.87 -40.01 43.34
CA MET A 15 -6.00 -39.23 42.12
C MET A 15 -4.90 -38.17 42.00
N VAL A 16 -4.17 -38.24 40.89
CA VAL A 16 -3.41 -37.14 40.32
C VAL A 16 -4.41 -36.01 40.02
N THR A 17 -4.26 -34.87 40.69
CA THR A 17 -4.89 -33.61 40.30
C THR A 17 -4.19 -33.06 39.07
N PRO A 18 -4.85 -32.87 37.92
CA PRO A 18 -4.33 -32.02 36.87
C PRO A 18 -4.68 -30.58 37.24
N THR A 19 -3.68 -29.79 37.62
CA THR A 19 -3.80 -28.34 37.74
C THR A 19 -3.01 -27.69 36.62
N ASP A 20 -3.65 -26.73 35.96
CA ASP A 20 -3.07 -25.63 35.18
C ASP A 20 -2.94 -25.81 33.64
N GLU A 21 -3.98 -26.33 32.97
CA GLU A 21 -4.17 -26.10 31.51
C GLU A 21 -5.38 -25.20 31.16
N ASP A 22 -6.34 -24.98 32.08
CA ASP A 22 -7.64 -24.36 31.76
C ASP A 22 -7.64 -22.82 31.67
N GLY A 23 -6.61 -22.13 32.19
CA GLY A 23 -6.63 -20.66 32.29
C GLY A 23 -6.46 -19.89 30.98
N VAL A 24 -5.90 -20.51 29.94
CA VAL A 24 -5.61 -19.86 28.64
C VAL A 24 -6.77 -20.04 27.66
N GLU A 25 -7.49 -21.17 27.71
CA GLU A 25 -8.65 -21.43 26.86
C GLU A 25 -9.83 -20.50 27.18
N ASP A 26 -10.06 -20.21 28.47
CA ASP A 26 -11.16 -19.34 28.90
C ASP A 26 -10.99 -17.88 28.43
N SER A 27 -9.75 -17.36 28.43
CA SER A 27 -9.51 -15.97 28.01
C SER A 27 -9.57 -15.79 26.50
N TRP A 28 -9.11 -16.77 25.71
CA TRP A 28 -9.13 -16.67 24.26
C TRP A 28 -10.54 -16.87 23.69
N THR A 29 -11.30 -17.84 24.21
CA THR A 29 -12.68 -18.10 23.78
C THR A 29 -13.56 -16.88 24.01
N ALA A 30 -13.47 -16.23 25.18
CA ALA A 30 -14.18 -14.98 25.46
C ALA A 30 -13.82 -13.83 24.50
N ILE A 31 -12.53 -13.66 24.16
CA ILE A 31 -12.09 -12.64 23.20
C ILE A 31 -12.56 -12.97 21.77
N LYS A 32 -12.49 -14.25 21.38
CA LYS A 32 -12.95 -14.73 20.08
C LYS A 32 -14.46 -14.50 19.93
N ASP A 33 -15.24 -14.86 20.93
CA ASP A 33 -16.70 -14.69 20.92
C ASP A 33 -17.09 -13.21 20.90
N ALA A 34 -16.37 -12.34 21.62
CA ALA A 34 -16.57 -10.89 21.54
C ALA A 34 -16.34 -10.36 20.11
N VAL A 35 -15.30 -10.83 19.41
CA VAL A 35 -15.02 -10.42 18.01
C VAL A 35 -16.07 -10.97 17.03
N LEU A 36 -16.68 -12.11 17.35
CA LEU A 36 -17.73 -12.73 16.54
C LEU A 36 -19.11 -12.11 16.75
N GLU A 37 -19.36 -11.45 17.89
CA GLU A 37 -20.62 -10.75 18.13
C GLU A 37 -20.78 -9.51 17.22
N PRO A 38 -21.86 -9.41 16.42
CA PRO A 38 -22.02 -8.40 15.37
C PRO A 38 -22.17 -6.95 15.87
N LEU A 39 -22.28 -6.75 17.19
CA LEU A 39 -22.57 -5.45 17.83
C LEU A 39 -21.44 -4.97 18.76
N SER A 40 -20.48 -5.81 19.10
CA SER A 40 -19.40 -5.42 20.00
C SER A 40 -18.20 -4.95 19.19
N THR A 41 -17.57 -3.85 19.62
CA THR A 41 -16.42 -3.22 18.95
C THR A 41 -15.10 -3.54 19.70
N PRO A 42 -14.70 -4.81 19.92
CA PRO A 42 -13.57 -5.14 20.79
C PRO A 42 -12.22 -4.82 20.14
N LEU A 43 -12.19 -4.64 18.80
CA LEU A 43 -10.98 -4.27 18.07
C LEU A 43 -10.55 -2.80 18.29
N LYS A 44 -11.44 -1.95 18.84
CA LYS A 44 -11.11 -0.54 19.11
C LYS A 44 -10.11 -0.35 20.26
N ASP A 45 -10.07 -1.29 21.21
CA ASP A 45 -9.35 -1.10 22.48
C ASP A 45 -7.99 -1.82 22.53
N GLY A 46 -7.57 -2.48 21.44
CA GLY A 46 -6.26 -3.15 21.36
C GLY A 46 -6.08 -4.36 22.29
N SER A 47 -7.12 -4.76 23.03
CA SER A 47 -7.12 -5.92 23.94
C SER A 47 -6.61 -7.20 23.27
N LEU A 48 -7.12 -7.49 22.07
CA LEU A 48 -6.70 -8.63 21.25
C LEU A 48 -5.21 -8.59 20.90
N LEU A 49 -4.69 -7.43 20.50
CA LEU A 49 -3.29 -7.27 20.13
C LEU A 49 -2.37 -7.47 21.34
N ASN A 50 -2.76 -6.93 22.51
CA ASN A 50 -2.00 -7.09 23.74
C ASN A 50 -1.96 -8.55 24.20
N TYR A 51 -3.10 -9.25 24.13
CA TYR A 51 -3.18 -10.67 24.45
C TYR A 51 -2.29 -11.53 23.54
N LEU A 52 -2.36 -11.31 22.22
CA LEU A 52 -1.52 -12.02 21.25
C LEU A 52 -0.02 -11.72 21.43
N ARG A 53 0.33 -10.52 21.93
CA ARG A 53 1.72 -10.20 22.27
C ARG A 53 2.20 -10.89 23.53
N SER A 54 1.37 -10.97 24.58
CA SER A 54 1.75 -11.66 25.83
C SER A 54 1.87 -13.17 25.65
N GLN A 55 1.02 -13.76 24.81
CA GLN A 55 1.00 -15.20 24.54
C GLN A 55 1.93 -15.61 23.39
N LYS A 56 2.82 -14.70 22.95
CA LYS A 56 3.72 -14.99 21.83
C LYS A 56 4.72 -16.08 22.19
N ASP A 57 5.24 -16.16 23.42
CA ASP A 57 6.37 -17.04 23.73
C ASP A 57 5.96 -18.44 24.21
N ASP A 58 4.68 -18.65 24.51
CA ASP A 58 4.15 -19.94 24.95
C ASP A 58 3.81 -20.86 23.76
N PRO A 59 4.48 -22.03 23.62
CA PRO A 59 4.22 -22.97 22.54
C PRO A 59 2.83 -23.62 22.57
N SER A 60 2.25 -23.83 23.76
CA SER A 60 0.92 -24.43 23.90
C SER A 60 -0.17 -23.45 23.46
N ALA A 61 -0.05 -22.19 23.91
CA ALA A 61 -0.93 -21.11 23.47
C ALA A 61 -0.86 -20.88 21.95
N ARG A 62 0.34 -20.99 21.33
CA ARG A 62 0.49 -20.90 19.88
C ARG A 62 -0.32 -21.96 19.13
N GLN A 63 -0.30 -23.20 19.61
CA GLN A 63 -1.01 -24.29 18.96
C GLN A 63 -2.53 -24.19 19.15
N ALA A 64 -2.99 -23.76 20.34
CA ALA A 64 -4.40 -23.49 20.60
C ALA A 64 -4.95 -22.35 19.74
N ILE A 65 -4.25 -21.21 19.68
CA ILE A 65 -4.63 -20.07 18.84
C ILE A 65 -4.63 -20.49 17.36
N SER A 66 -3.60 -21.19 16.89
CA SER A 66 -3.55 -21.62 15.49
C SER A 66 -4.71 -22.56 15.10
N ARG A 67 -5.22 -23.39 16.02
CA ARG A 67 -6.34 -24.30 15.75
C ARG A 67 -7.70 -23.61 15.81
N SER A 68 -7.78 -22.55 16.59
CA SER A 68 -9.03 -21.84 16.86
C SER A 68 -9.29 -20.66 15.90
N VAL A 69 -8.28 -20.20 15.16
CA VAL A 69 -8.46 -19.14 14.14
C VAL A 69 -9.12 -19.75 12.91
N ASP A 70 -10.45 -19.68 12.89
CA ASP A 70 -11.28 -20.24 11.82
C ASP A 70 -11.55 -19.21 10.71
N PHE A 71 -12.01 -19.70 9.55
CA PHE A 71 -12.46 -18.84 8.44
C PHE A 71 -13.48 -17.79 8.88
N HIS A 72 -14.40 -18.15 9.78
CA HIS A 72 -15.43 -17.23 10.28
C HIS A 72 -14.82 -16.02 11.01
N PHE A 73 -13.90 -16.27 11.94
CA PHE A 73 -13.18 -15.23 12.66
C PHE A 73 -12.42 -14.30 11.70
N LEU A 74 -11.62 -14.89 10.80
CA LEU A 74 -10.85 -14.12 9.82
C LEU A 74 -11.75 -13.28 8.90
N SER A 75 -12.89 -13.83 8.47
CA SER A 75 -13.85 -13.10 7.64
C SER A 75 -14.44 -11.89 8.37
N GLN A 76 -14.77 -12.02 9.66
CA GLN A 76 -15.29 -10.89 10.45
C GLN A 76 -14.25 -9.79 10.64
N VAL A 77 -13.00 -10.17 10.93
CA VAL A 77 -11.89 -9.21 11.02
C VAL A 77 -11.73 -8.46 9.69
N MET A 78 -11.74 -9.15 8.56
CA MET A 78 -11.63 -8.53 7.23
C MET A 78 -12.83 -7.63 6.87
N ILE A 79 -14.05 -7.98 7.32
CA ILE A 79 -15.25 -7.14 7.14
C ILE A 79 -15.11 -5.83 7.92
N SER A 80 -14.55 -5.87 9.13
CA SER A 80 -14.32 -4.69 9.97
C SER A 80 -13.18 -3.80 9.46
N TYR A 81 -12.29 -4.34 8.63
CA TYR A 81 -11.11 -3.66 8.13
C TYR A 81 -11.41 -2.83 6.87
N ASN A 82 -11.18 -1.52 6.92
CA ASN A 82 -11.44 -0.62 5.78
C ASN A 82 -10.20 -0.35 4.92
N ALA A 83 -9.09 -1.06 5.18
CA ALA A 83 -7.80 -0.87 4.54
C ALA A 83 -7.25 0.57 4.64
N THR A 84 -7.68 1.36 5.62
CA THR A 84 -7.22 2.74 5.81
C THR A 84 -6.06 2.83 6.79
N ASN A 85 -5.42 3.99 6.86
CA ASN A 85 -4.37 4.27 7.83
C ASN A 85 -4.90 4.77 9.19
N SER A 86 -6.17 4.44 9.52
CA SER A 86 -6.79 4.79 10.80
C SER A 86 -6.16 4.00 11.95
N SER A 87 -6.29 4.48 13.19
CA SER A 87 -5.74 3.77 14.35
C SER A 87 -6.32 2.36 14.51
N THR A 88 -7.61 2.18 14.24
CA THR A 88 -8.28 0.88 14.27
C THR A 88 -7.78 -0.05 13.19
N ASP A 89 -7.65 0.42 11.95
CA ASP A 89 -7.17 -0.41 10.85
C ASP A 89 -5.69 -0.80 11.03
N ARG A 90 -4.85 0.08 11.60
CA ARG A 90 -3.48 -0.27 11.97
C ARG A 90 -3.42 -1.40 12.99
N LEU A 91 -4.27 -1.35 14.03
CA LEU A 91 -4.36 -2.42 15.02
C LEU A 91 -4.81 -3.73 14.39
N ILE A 92 -5.81 -3.70 13.51
CA ILE A 92 -6.28 -4.88 12.78
C ILE A 92 -5.15 -5.46 11.90
N PHE A 93 -4.43 -4.61 11.18
CA PHE A 93 -3.29 -5.05 10.37
C PHE A 93 -2.20 -5.70 11.23
N ASP A 94 -1.85 -5.10 12.36
CA ASP A 94 -0.83 -5.65 13.26
C ASP A 94 -1.27 -6.98 13.87
N VAL A 95 -2.56 -7.16 14.16
CA VAL A 95 -3.13 -8.45 14.58
C VAL A 95 -3.00 -9.49 13.47
N LEU A 96 -3.37 -9.15 12.24
CA LEU A 96 -3.28 -10.07 11.09
C LEU A 96 -1.83 -10.46 10.80
N ASP A 97 -0.90 -9.50 10.84
CA ASP A 97 0.54 -9.74 10.65
C ASP A 97 1.10 -10.67 11.75
N LEU A 98 0.65 -10.50 12.99
CA LEU A 98 1.07 -11.35 14.10
C LEU A 98 0.50 -12.77 13.96
N ILE A 99 -0.77 -12.92 13.57
CA ILE A 99 -1.40 -14.23 13.28
C ILE A 99 -0.66 -14.96 12.15
N GLU A 100 -0.32 -14.28 11.07
CA GLU A 100 0.37 -14.89 9.91
C GLU A 100 1.85 -15.20 10.22
N ASN A 101 2.61 -14.23 10.74
CA ASN A 101 4.06 -14.37 10.90
C ASN A 101 4.48 -15.11 12.17
N THR A 102 3.75 -14.92 13.28
CA THR A 102 4.09 -15.51 14.59
C THR A 102 3.38 -16.83 14.81
N TYR A 103 2.06 -16.87 14.60
CA TYR A 103 1.25 -18.06 14.82
C TYR A 103 1.17 -19.00 13.61
N ARG A 104 1.71 -18.59 12.45
CA ARG A 104 1.80 -19.40 11.22
C ARG A 104 0.46 -19.94 10.74
N VAL A 105 -0.61 -19.19 11.01
CA VAL A 105 -1.95 -19.54 10.52
C VAL A 105 -2.00 -19.34 9.02
N ASN A 106 -2.59 -20.31 8.32
CA ASN A 106 -2.72 -20.24 6.89
C ASN A 106 -3.82 -19.24 6.48
N MET A 107 -3.41 -18.07 5.98
CA MET A 107 -4.31 -17.04 5.46
C MET A 107 -4.86 -17.36 4.05
N SER A 108 -4.43 -18.45 3.42
CA SER A 108 -4.84 -18.79 2.06
C SER A 108 -6.32 -19.07 1.92
N VAL A 109 -6.98 -19.40 3.03
CA VAL A 109 -8.44 -19.61 3.11
C VAL A 109 -9.21 -18.35 2.70
N LEU A 110 -8.59 -17.17 2.82
CA LEU A 110 -9.20 -15.89 2.44
C LEU A 110 -8.94 -15.49 0.99
N PHE A 111 -8.01 -16.10 0.24
CA PHE A 111 -7.66 -15.61 -1.11
C PHE A 111 -8.76 -15.87 -2.14
N PRO A 112 -9.08 -14.91 -3.04
CA PRO A 112 -8.61 -13.52 -3.04
C PRO A 112 -9.16 -12.71 -1.86
N VAL A 113 -8.29 -11.94 -1.20
CA VAL A 113 -8.65 -11.19 0.00
C VAL A 113 -9.54 -10.01 -0.39
N VAL A 114 -10.71 -9.90 0.26
CA VAL A 114 -11.64 -8.77 0.14
C VAL A 114 -11.84 -8.14 1.52
N TRP A 115 -12.16 -6.86 1.57
CA TRP A 115 -12.22 -6.12 2.83
C TRP A 115 -13.36 -5.11 2.87
N GLY A 116 -13.67 -4.63 4.08
CA GLY A 116 -14.70 -3.65 4.37
C GLY A 116 -16.11 -4.23 4.33
N GLU A 117 -17.13 -3.40 4.60
CA GLU A 117 -18.51 -3.86 4.75
C GLU A 117 -19.06 -4.57 3.50
N LYS A 118 -18.65 -4.11 2.30
CA LYS A 118 -19.02 -4.72 1.02
C LYS A 118 -18.56 -6.16 0.88
N SER A 119 -17.51 -6.57 1.61
CA SER A 119 -17.00 -7.94 1.60
C SER A 119 -17.89 -8.94 2.35
N ARG A 120 -18.83 -8.47 3.20
CA ARG A 120 -19.70 -9.35 4.01
C ARG A 120 -20.49 -10.32 3.15
N GLU A 121 -21.13 -9.83 2.09
CA GLU A 121 -21.91 -10.68 1.17
C GLU A 121 -21.03 -11.69 0.43
N ILE A 122 -19.80 -11.28 0.07
CA ILE A 122 -18.84 -12.13 -0.63
C ILE A 122 -18.40 -13.28 0.30
N TYR A 123 -18.06 -12.99 1.55
CA TYR A 123 -17.68 -13.99 2.54
C TYR A 123 -18.83 -14.91 2.94
N GLN A 124 -20.06 -14.39 3.05
CA GLN A 124 -21.25 -15.21 3.31
C GLN A 124 -21.51 -16.20 2.19
N LYS A 125 -21.52 -15.75 0.93
CA LYS A 125 -21.66 -16.63 -0.24
C LYS A 125 -20.55 -17.67 -0.30
N ARG A 126 -19.31 -17.27 0.02
CA ARG A 126 -18.18 -18.19 0.07
C ARG A 126 -18.30 -19.23 1.19
N GLY A 127 -18.85 -18.87 2.34
CA GLY A 127 -19.13 -19.81 3.43
C GLY A 127 -20.24 -20.81 3.08
N GLN A 128 -21.27 -20.38 2.33
CA GLN A 128 -22.42 -21.22 1.96
C GLN A 128 -22.13 -22.14 0.78
N TYR A 129 -21.49 -21.63 -0.27
CA TYR A 129 -21.28 -22.36 -1.53
C TYR A 129 -19.85 -22.89 -1.69
N GLY A 130 -18.93 -22.55 -0.79
CA GLY A 130 -17.52 -22.92 -0.89
C GLY A 130 -16.72 -22.07 -1.90
N GLY A 131 -15.39 -22.15 -1.80
CA GLY A 131 -14.46 -21.29 -2.58
C GLY A 131 -14.45 -21.54 -4.09
N THR A 132 -14.83 -22.74 -4.54
CA THR A 132 -14.82 -23.11 -5.97
C THR A 132 -16.04 -22.58 -6.72
N LEU A 133 -17.22 -22.58 -6.07
CA LEU A 133 -18.48 -22.13 -6.67
C LEU A 133 -18.68 -20.61 -6.58
N SER A 134 -18.10 -19.97 -5.55
CA SER A 134 -18.17 -18.52 -5.33
C SER A 134 -16.79 -17.86 -5.50
N ARG A 135 -16.18 -18.00 -6.68
CA ARG A 135 -14.87 -17.40 -6.99
C ARG A 135 -14.98 -15.89 -7.19
N THR A 136 -14.31 -15.12 -6.34
CA THR A 136 -14.16 -13.67 -6.52
C THR A 136 -13.15 -13.39 -7.63
N THR A 137 -13.51 -12.53 -8.58
CA THR A 137 -12.58 -12.15 -9.65
C THR A 137 -11.66 -11.02 -9.20
N PRO A 138 -10.44 -10.90 -9.77
CA PRO A 138 -9.55 -9.78 -9.45
C PRO A 138 -10.20 -8.40 -9.68
N CYS A 139 -11.04 -8.27 -10.71
CA CYS A 139 -11.77 -7.03 -10.99
C CYS A 139 -12.73 -6.64 -9.85
N GLN A 140 -13.45 -7.60 -9.26
CA GLN A 140 -14.32 -7.34 -8.10
C GLN A 140 -13.54 -6.85 -6.88
N VAL A 141 -12.30 -7.31 -6.70
CA VAL A 141 -11.43 -6.82 -5.63
C VAL A 141 -11.04 -5.35 -5.90
N LEU A 142 -10.74 -4.99 -7.15
CA LEU A 142 -10.42 -3.61 -7.52
C LEU A 142 -11.62 -2.66 -7.37
N GLU A 143 -12.85 -3.13 -7.55
CA GLU A 143 -14.07 -2.34 -7.33
C GLU A 143 -14.29 -1.91 -5.88
N LEU A 144 -13.61 -2.56 -4.92
CA LEU A 144 -13.62 -2.14 -3.51
C LEU A 144 -12.79 -0.86 -3.28
N LEU A 145 -11.91 -0.51 -4.21
CA LEU A 145 -11.04 0.66 -4.12
C LEU A 145 -11.74 1.91 -4.66
N ASP A 146 -11.63 3.01 -3.91
CA ASP A 146 -11.99 4.33 -4.39
C ASP A 146 -10.78 4.96 -5.11
N GLY A 147 -10.96 5.29 -6.39
CA GLY A 147 -9.92 5.88 -7.23
C GLY A 147 -9.41 7.23 -6.69
N ILE A 148 -10.28 8.04 -6.09
CA ILE A 148 -9.89 9.35 -5.52
C ILE A 148 -9.01 9.14 -4.29
N ARG A 149 -9.43 8.25 -3.36
CA ARG A 149 -8.64 7.90 -2.19
C ARG A 149 -7.33 7.22 -2.55
N MET A 150 -7.32 6.38 -3.59
CA MET A 150 -6.09 5.78 -4.13
C MET A 150 -5.12 6.87 -4.58
N TRP A 151 -5.56 7.83 -5.39
CA TRP A 151 -4.70 8.94 -5.83
C TRP A 151 -4.19 9.78 -4.64
N ARG A 152 -5.04 10.07 -3.65
CA ARG A 152 -4.59 10.74 -2.42
C ARG A 152 -3.53 9.92 -1.68
N THR A 153 -3.64 8.59 -1.67
CA THR A 153 -2.67 7.69 -1.05
C THR A 153 -1.35 7.74 -1.82
N VAL A 154 -1.38 7.70 -3.15
CA VAL A 154 -0.18 7.87 -4.01
C VAL A 154 0.61 9.10 -3.58
N LEU A 155 -0.05 10.26 -3.42
CA LEU A 155 0.61 11.53 -3.14
C LEU A 155 1.06 11.73 -1.68
N ASN A 156 0.42 11.05 -0.72
CA ASN A 156 0.56 11.38 0.70
C ASN A 156 1.06 10.22 1.59
N HIS A 157 1.24 9.00 1.06
CA HIS A 157 1.61 7.84 1.90
C HIS A 157 2.95 8.00 2.66
N SER A 158 3.89 8.77 2.11
CA SER A 158 5.21 9.03 2.72
C SER A 158 5.29 10.37 3.45
N ARG A 159 4.24 11.20 3.40
CA ARG A 159 4.23 12.46 4.13
C ARG A 159 4.15 12.18 5.63
N PRO A 160 4.95 12.88 6.46
CA PRO A 160 4.77 12.79 7.90
C PRO A 160 3.32 13.17 8.21
N SER A 161 2.65 12.42 9.10
CA SER A 161 1.33 12.80 9.58
C SER A 161 1.45 14.20 10.17
N SER A 162 0.99 15.22 9.43
CA SER A 162 1.02 16.57 9.94
C SER A 162 0.14 16.58 11.18
N ASN A 163 0.71 17.03 12.30
CA ASN A 163 -0.07 17.52 13.45
C ASN A 163 -0.76 18.84 13.04
N ASP A 164 -1.41 18.87 11.88
CA ASP A 164 -2.22 20.01 11.48
C ASP A 164 -3.43 20.02 12.42
N ASN A 165 -3.53 21.10 13.17
CA ASN A 165 -4.62 21.44 14.10
C ASN A 165 -6.02 21.54 13.41
N THR A 166 -6.18 21.01 12.20
CA THR A 166 -7.44 20.92 11.44
C THR A 166 -8.19 19.59 11.66
N GLY A 167 -7.66 18.67 12.48
CA GLY A 167 -8.42 17.54 13.05
C GLY A 167 -8.88 16.46 12.05
N LYS A 168 -8.54 16.56 10.76
CA LYS A 168 -8.87 15.56 9.74
C LYS A 168 -7.60 15.12 9.01
N ALA A 169 -6.90 14.14 9.58
CA ALA A 169 -5.88 13.42 8.85
C ALA A 169 -6.45 12.93 7.51
N PRO A 170 -5.71 13.03 6.39
CA PRO A 170 -6.21 12.59 5.12
C PRO A 170 -6.54 11.08 5.21
N LEU A 171 -7.79 10.73 4.91
CA LEU A 171 -8.22 9.35 4.74
C LEU A 171 -7.43 8.74 3.57
N ILE A 172 -6.35 8.05 3.90
CA ILE A 172 -5.49 7.32 2.96
C ILE A 172 -5.56 5.82 3.25
N TYR A 173 -5.29 5.01 2.23
CA TYR A 173 -5.19 3.57 2.37
C TYR A 173 -3.86 3.15 3.02
N ASP A 174 -3.83 2.00 3.69
CA ASP A 174 -2.60 1.38 4.17
C ASP A 174 -1.88 0.69 3.00
N VAL A 175 -0.74 1.27 2.61
CA VAL A 175 0.10 0.77 1.51
C VAL A 175 0.68 -0.62 1.80
N ARG A 176 0.91 -0.98 3.06
CA ARG A 176 1.47 -2.29 3.45
C ARG A 176 0.50 -3.39 3.07
N PHE A 177 -0.78 -3.17 3.34
CA PHE A 177 -1.85 -4.09 2.98
C PHE A 177 -2.09 -4.09 1.47
N LEU A 178 -2.26 -2.92 0.85
CA LEU A 178 -2.61 -2.83 -0.58
C LEU A 178 -1.56 -3.45 -1.49
N LEU A 179 -0.26 -3.25 -1.22
CA LEU A 179 0.79 -3.86 -2.05
C LEU A 179 0.76 -5.40 -1.97
N ARG A 180 0.50 -5.96 -0.79
CA ARG A 180 0.34 -7.42 -0.61
C ARG A 180 -0.92 -7.92 -1.32
N ALA A 181 -2.03 -7.19 -1.21
CA ALA A 181 -3.26 -7.49 -1.93
C ALA A 181 -3.01 -7.51 -3.45
N PHE A 182 -2.30 -6.52 -4.00
CA PHE A 182 -1.96 -6.47 -5.43
C PHE A 182 -1.12 -7.66 -5.88
N LEU A 183 -0.12 -8.07 -5.10
CA LEU A 183 0.67 -9.27 -5.39
C LEU A 183 -0.21 -10.52 -5.45
N SER A 184 -1.19 -10.65 -4.56
CA SER A 184 -2.12 -11.79 -4.57
C SER A 184 -3.01 -11.83 -5.83
N LEU A 185 -3.24 -10.68 -6.48
CA LEU A 185 -4.00 -10.60 -7.73
C LEU A 185 -3.15 -10.88 -8.98
N MET A 186 -1.82 -10.81 -8.88
CA MET A 186 -0.87 -10.91 -10.00
C MET A 186 -0.14 -12.26 -10.00
N HIS A 187 -0.88 -13.36 -9.87
CA HIS A 187 -0.32 -14.70 -10.03
C HIS A 187 -0.25 -15.10 -11.52
N PRO A 188 0.61 -16.06 -11.91
CA PRO A 188 0.63 -16.60 -13.26
C PRO A 188 -0.74 -17.16 -13.65
N GLY A 189 -1.23 -16.82 -14.84
CA GLY A 189 -2.57 -17.19 -15.30
C GLY A 189 -3.72 -16.41 -14.63
N SER A 190 -3.45 -15.26 -14.01
CA SER A 190 -4.48 -14.38 -13.46
C SER A 190 -5.35 -13.77 -14.55
N GLU A 191 -6.66 -13.68 -14.29
CA GLU A 191 -7.67 -13.03 -15.14
C GLU A 191 -7.70 -11.50 -14.94
N LEU A 192 -6.70 -10.94 -14.28
CA LEU A 192 -6.63 -9.51 -13.98
C LEU A 192 -6.51 -8.68 -15.27
N LYS A 193 -7.52 -7.85 -15.53
CA LYS A 193 -7.45 -6.85 -16.59
C LYS A 193 -6.48 -5.73 -16.20
N TYR A 194 -5.35 -5.67 -16.91
CA TYR A 194 -4.29 -4.70 -16.60
C TYR A 194 -4.79 -3.24 -16.63
N ARG A 195 -5.68 -2.90 -17.57
CA ARG A 195 -6.24 -1.56 -17.71
C ARG A 195 -7.01 -1.14 -16.45
N SER A 196 -7.84 -2.02 -15.90
CA SER A 196 -8.59 -1.75 -14.66
C SER A 196 -7.66 -1.51 -13.46
N PHE A 197 -6.53 -2.23 -13.41
CA PHE A 197 -5.51 -2.03 -12.38
C PHE A 197 -4.81 -0.66 -12.49
N VAL A 198 -4.61 -0.15 -13.71
CA VAL A 198 -4.05 1.19 -13.92
C VAL A 198 -5.09 2.27 -13.64
N GLU A 199 -6.35 2.08 -14.07
CA GLU A 199 -7.47 3.01 -13.85
C GLU A 199 -7.75 3.21 -12.35
N CYS A 200 -7.63 2.16 -11.52
CA CYS A 200 -7.75 2.27 -10.07
C CYS A 200 -6.51 2.86 -9.37
N ASN A 201 -5.53 3.36 -10.14
CA ASN A 201 -4.23 3.86 -9.68
C ASN A 201 -3.37 2.83 -8.93
N GLY A 202 -3.57 1.53 -9.14
CA GLY A 202 -2.76 0.47 -8.51
C GLY A 202 -1.30 0.53 -8.93
N LEU A 203 -1.05 0.69 -10.23
CA LEU A 203 0.30 0.86 -10.78
C LEU A 203 0.95 2.17 -10.31
N SER A 204 0.17 3.25 -10.26
CA SER A 204 0.64 4.54 -9.74
C SER A 204 1.07 4.45 -8.28
N LEU A 205 0.33 3.68 -7.45
CA LEU A 205 0.69 3.46 -6.06
C LEU A 205 1.99 2.65 -5.93
N ALA A 206 2.18 1.61 -6.74
CA ALA A 206 3.41 0.83 -6.76
C ALA A 206 4.62 1.72 -7.09
N PHE A 207 4.52 2.57 -8.11
CA PHE A 207 5.59 3.54 -8.41
C PHE A 207 5.85 4.50 -7.25
N SER A 208 4.80 5.09 -6.66
CA SER A 208 4.97 6.03 -5.56
C SER A 208 5.65 5.40 -4.34
N CYS A 209 5.29 4.16 -3.99
CA CYS A 209 5.85 3.44 -2.84
C CYS A 209 7.36 3.15 -2.95
N THR A 210 7.99 3.30 -4.12
CA THR A 210 9.46 3.20 -4.28
C THR A 210 10.23 4.31 -3.56
N SER A 211 9.57 5.44 -3.25
CA SER A 211 10.13 6.55 -2.47
C SER A 211 9.99 6.40 -0.94
N SER A 212 9.25 5.38 -0.49
CA SER A 212 8.97 5.16 0.93
C SER A 212 10.23 5.00 1.77
N ARG A 213 10.21 5.48 3.02
CA ARG A 213 11.30 5.30 3.99
C ARG A 213 11.47 3.85 4.41
N ASP A 214 10.39 3.09 4.48
CA ASP A 214 10.42 1.69 4.89
C ASP A 214 10.91 0.79 3.73
N LEU A 215 11.98 0.03 4.01
CA LEU A 215 12.54 -0.94 3.06
C LEU A 215 11.53 -2.04 2.71
N SER A 216 10.67 -2.44 3.65
CA SER A 216 9.68 -3.50 3.41
C SER A 216 8.66 -3.08 2.35
N VAL A 217 8.14 -1.85 2.46
CA VAL A 217 7.22 -1.23 1.53
C VAL A 217 7.87 -1.07 0.16
N ARG A 218 9.13 -0.60 0.10
CA ARG A 218 9.87 -0.50 -1.17
C ARG A 218 10.02 -1.86 -1.85
N LYS A 219 10.44 -2.90 -1.13
CA LYS A 219 10.58 -4.25 -1.68
C LYS A 219 9.26 -4.75 -2.25
N LEU A 220 8.16 -4.61 -1.51
CA LEU A 220 6.82 -4.98 -1.99
C LEU A 220 6.43 -4.21 -3.25
N ALA A 221 6.70 -2.90 -3.30
CA ALA A 221 6.43 -2.06 -4.46
C ALA A 221 7.19 -2.54 -5.71
N TYR A 222 8.49 -2.81 -5.58
CA TYR A 222 9.29 -3.38 -6.67
C TYR A 222 8.81 -4.77 -7.09
N CYS A 223 8.38 -5.61 -6.15
CA CYS A 223 7.76 -6.89 -6.47
C CYS A 223 6.47 -6.69 -7.28
N VAL A 224 5.59 -5.76 -6.90
CA VAL A 224 4.36 -5.47 -7.65
C VAL A 224 4.69 -5.01 -9.06
N LEU A 225 5.67 -4.12 -9.24
CA LEU A 225 6.10 -3.68 -10.57
C LEU A 225 6.64 -4.83 -11.42
N GLN A 226 7.42 -5.74 -10.83
CA GLN A 226 7.95 -6.91 -11.51
C GLN A 226 6.87 -7.94 -11.84
N SER A 227 5.94 -8.23 -10.91
CA SER A 227 4.80 -9.12 -11.12
C SER A 227 3.87 -8.58 -12.21
N PHE A 228 3.61 -7.27 -12.20
CA PHE A 228 2.82 -6.62 -13.26
C PHE A 228 3.53 -6.69 -14.62
N LEU A 229 4.85 -6.49 -14.67
CA LEU A 229 5.63 -6.68 -15.90
C LEU A 229 5.53 -8.11 -16.44
N SER A 230 5.65 -9.12 -15.57
CA SER A 230 5.52 -10.53 -15.95
C SER A 230 4.10 -10.84 -16.45
N LEU A 231 3.06 -10.39 -15.73
CA LEU A 231 1.66 -10.55 -16.15
C LEU A 231 1.44 -9.97 -17.55
N MET A 232 1.95 -8.76 -17.82
CA MET A 232 1.83 -8.13 -19.13
C MET A 232 2.55 -8.88 -20.26
N GLN A 233 3.61 -9.63 -19.94
CA GLN A 233 4.34 -10.45 -20.91
C GLN A 233 3.63 -11.78 -21.20
N GLU A 234 3.00 -12.38 -20.19
CA GLU A 234 2.26 -13.64 -20.31
C GLU A 234 0.90 -13.49 -20.98
N LEU A 235 0.26 -12.31 -20.82
CA LEU A 235 -1.02 -12.02 -21.47
C LEU A 235 -0.85 -12.08 -22.99
N ASP A 236 -1.36 -13.14 -23.61
CA ASP A 236 -1.44 -13.24 -25.06
C ASP A 236 -2.58 -12.34 -25.53
N VAL A 237 -2.24 -11.26 -26.24
CA VAL A 237 -3.24 -10.29 -26.70
C VAL A 237 -3.18 -10.27 -28.21
N ASP A 238 -3.95 -11.16 -28.82
CA ASP A 238 -4.27 -11.14 -30.24
C ASP A 238 -5.25 -10.00 -30.55
N ALA A 239 -4.78 -8.75 -30.49
CA ALA A 239 -5.52 -7.62 -31.04
C ALA A 239 -4.64 -6.42 -31.37
N VAL A 240 -4.95 -5.79 -32.50
CA VAL A 240 -4.47 -4.47 -32.96
C VAL A 240 -4.78 -3.35 -31.95
N GLU A 241 -5.67 -3.61 -30.99
CA GLU A 241 -6.24 -2.63 -30.04
C GLU A 241 -5.39 -2.34 -28.80
N ASP A 242 -4.35 -3.13 -28.50
CA ASP A 242 -3.62 -3.02 -27.23
C ASP A 242 -2.16 -2.56 -27.37
N ARG A 243 -1.89 -1.59 -28.26
CA ARG A 243 -0.57 -0.92 -28.35
C ARG A 243 -0.12 -0.34 -26.99
N CYS A 244 -1.07 0.03 -26.13
CA CYS A 244 -0.79 0.54 -24.78
C CYS A 244 -0.09 -0.50 -23.88
N LYS A 245 -0.34 -1.80 -24.06
CA LYS A 245 0.37 -2.87 -23.34
C LYS A 245 1.89 -2.76 -23.54
N TYR A 246 2.33 -2.62 -24.79
CA TYR A 246 3.75 -2.51 -25.12
C TYR A 246 4.38 -1.25 -24.53
N LEU A 247 3.62 -0.15 -24.43
CA LEU A 247 4.07 1.05 -23.76
C LEU A 247 4.32 0.83 -22.26
N TYR A 248 3.42 0.13 -21.55
CA TYR A 248 3.66 -0.22 -20.15
C TYR A 248 4.87 -1.15 -19.98
N ILE A 249 5.00 -2.17 -20.84
CA ILE A 249 6.18 -3.06 -20.82
C ILE A 249 7.46 -2.26 -21.03
N TYR A 250 7.46 -1.31 -21.98
CA TYR A 250 8.59 -0.44 -22.26
C TYR A 250 8.95 0.43 -21.05
N ILE A 251 7.98 1.13 -20.45
CA ILE A 251 8.20 1.99 -19.29
C ILE A 251 8.73 1.19 -18.10
N LEU A 252 8.17 0.01 -17.83
CA LEU A 252 8.61 -0.85 -16.73
C LEU A 252 10.02 -1.41 -16.95
N ARG A 253 10.37 -1.78 -18.19
CA ARG A 253 11.73 -2.22 -18.53
C ARG A 253 12.72 -1.08 -18.41
N LEU A 254 12.38 0.10 -18.93
CA LEU A 254 13.19 1.31 -18.84
C LEU A 254 13.44 1.69 -17.38
N PHE A 255 12.39 1.69 -16.56
CA PHE A 255 12.50 1.91 -15.12
C PHE A 255 13.38 0.87 -14.44
N LYS A 256 13.15 -0.43 -14.70
CA LYS A 256 13.96 -1.53 -14.16
C LYS A 256 15.44 -1.39 -14.51
N GLN A 257 15.76 -1.00 -15.75
CA GLN A 257 17.14 -0.81 -16.20
C GLN A 257 17.82 0.41 -15.58
N SER A 258 17.03 1.39 -15.11
CA SER A 258 17.52 2.63 -14.51
C SER A 258 17.81 2.51 -13.02
N ILE A 259 17.50 1.37 -12.40
CA ILE A 259 17.63 1.15 -10.97
C ILE A 259 18.98 0.51 -10.65
N GLU A 260 19.75 1.18 -9.79
CA GLU A 260 21.03 0.68 -9.29
C GLU A 260 20.83 0.07 -7.90
N GLY A 261 20.82 -1.26 -7.81
CA GLY A 261 20.77 -2.01 -6.54
C GLY A 261 19.41 -2.60 -6.17
N VAL A 262 19.34 -3.20 -4.97
CA VAL A 262 18.15 -3.91 -4.48
C VAL A 262 17.21 -2.96 -3.76
N ALA A 263 16.07 -2.67 -4.38
CA ALA A 263 15.03 -1.80 -3.85
C ALA A 263 15.56 -0.44 -3.32
N PRO A 264 16.34 0.31 -4.13
CA PRO A 264 16.85 1.60 -3.71
C PRO A 264 15.70 2.55 -3.45
N ARG A 265 15.97 3.55 -2.61
CA ARG A 265 14.99 4.60 -2.34
C ARG A 265 15.10 5.67 -3.42
N LEU A 266 14.00 5.91 -4.12
CA LEU A 266 13.91 7.02 -5.08
C LEU A 266 13.43 8.30 -4.41
N SER A 267 13.70 9.44 -5.04
CA SER A 267 13.04 10.70 -4.68
C SER A 267 11.55 10.61 -4.99
N HIS A 268 10.73 11.25 -4.16
CA HIS A 268 9.29 11.33 -4.37
C HIS A 268 8.96 12.02 -5.70
N ILE A 269 9.74 13.00 -6.16
CA ILE A 269 9.54 13.65 -7.47
C ILE A 269 9.64 12.62 -8.60
N VAL A 270 10.65 11.75 -8.56
CA VAL A 270 10.86 10.71 -9.58
C VAL A 270 9.77 9.63 -9.49
N SER A 271 9.47 9.13 -8.29
CA SER A 271 8.41 8.14 -8.09
C SER A 271 7.03 8.67 -8.52
N HIS A 272 6.72 9.93 -8.21
CA HIS A 272 5.50 10.61 -8.61
C HIS A 272 5.42 10.89 -10.12
N PHE A 273 6.57 11.08 -10.79
CA PHE A 273 6.63 11.19 -12.25
C PHE A 273 6.14 9.90 -12.90
N PHE A 274 6.68 8.75 -12.49
CA PHE A 274 6.24 7.45 -13.02
C PHE A 274 4.79 7.11 -12.63
N ALA A 275 4.35 7.52 -11.44
CA ALA A 275 2.96 7.36 -11.01
C ALA A 275 1.95 8.18 -11.83
N ARG A 276 2.35 9.35 -12.33
CA ARG A 276 1.54 10.14 -13.29
C ARG A 276 1.64 9.57 -14.70
N LEU A 277 2.84 9.14 -15.11
CA LEU A 277 3.09 8.55 -16.41
C LEU A 277 2.22 7.30 -16.63
N SER A 278 2.09 6.43 -15.62
CA SER A 278 1.20 5.26 -15.70
C SER A 278 -0.25 5.65 -16.04
N LYS A 279 -0.74 6.77 -15.49
CA LYS A 279 -2.08 7.28 -15.79
C LYS A 279 -2.13 7.99 -17.15
N LEU A 280 -1.09 8.74 -17.50
CA LEU A 280 -0.96 9.43 -18.79
C LEU A 280 -1.03 8.46 -19.97
N CYS A 281 -0.53 7.23 -19.81
CA CYS A 281 -0.63 6.19 -20.82
C CYS A 281 -2.08 5.75 -21.15
N LEU A 282 -3.04 6.02 -20.26
CA LEU A 282 -4.48 5.81 -20.54
C LEU A 282 -5.10 6.95 -21.37
N HIS A 283 -4.39 8.09 -21.47
CA HIS A 283 -4.89 9.34 -22.02
C HIS A 283 -3.96 9.88 -23.13
N PRO A 284 -3.84 9.19 -24.28
CA PRO A 284 -3.00 9.63 -25.39
C PRO A 284 -3.45 10.96 -26.01
N GLU A 285 -4.70 11.38 -25.77
CA GLU A 285 -5.24 12.69 -26.14
C GLU A 285 -4.62 13.86 -25.36
N SER A 286 -3.94 13.56 -24.24
CA SER A 286 -3.32 14.59 -23.42
C SER A 286 -2.17 15.26 -24.18
N PRO A 287 -2.08 16.60 -24.16
CA PRO A 287 -0.97 17.31 -24.78
C PRO A 287 0.39 16.98 -24.15
N LEU A 288 0.38 16.42 -22.93
CA LEU A 288 1.56 15.97 -22.22
C LEU A 288 2.10 14.63 -22.74
N PHE A 289 1.27 13.84 -23.44
CA PHE A 289 1.62 12.49 -23.86
C PHE A 289 2.86 12.49 -24.77
N THR A 290 2.85 13.33 -25.82
CA THR A 290 3.94 13.38 -26.81
C THR A 290 5.26 13.90 -26.22
N PRO A 291 5.30 15.05 -25.51
CA PRO A 291 6.54 15.53 -24.89
C PRO A 291 7.14 14.50 -23.93
N VAL A 292 6.32 13.87 -23.08
CA VAL A 292 6.80 12.89 -22.10
C VAL A 292 7.23 11.58 -22.77
N LEU A 293 6.50 11.08 -23.76
CA LEU A 293 6.90 9.86 -24.46
C LEU A 293 8.19 10.07 -25.26
N SER A 294 8.35 11.25 -25.88
CA SER A 294 9.58 11.62 -26.58
C SER A 294 10.78 11.63 -25.63
N PHE A 295 10.63 12.12 -24.39
CA PHE A 295 11.68 12.07 -23.39
C PHE A 295 12.13 10.63 -23.10
N LEU A 296 11.17 9.74 -22.90
CA LEU A 296 11.45 8.34 -22.57
C LEU A 296 12.20 7.64 -23.70
N SER A 297 11.88 7.94 -24.95
CA SER A 297 12.52 7.33 -26.13
C SER A 297 13.92 7.87 -26.45
N LEU A 298 14.34 9.01 -25.89
CA LEU A 298 15.64 9.61 -26.17
C LEU A 298 16.82 8.79 -25.62
N LYS A 299 16.66 8.12 -24.49
CA LYS A 299 17.73 7.38 -23.82
C LYS A 299 17.25 5.99 -23.40
N PRO A 300 18.12 4.96 -23.50
CA PRO A 300 17.78 3.61 -23.05
C PRO A 300 17.72 3.46 -21.52
N ILE A 301 18.13 4.51 -20.78
CA ILE A 301 18.17 4.58 -19.32
C ILE A 301 17.76 6.00 -18.91
N ILE A 302 16.96 6.11 -17.85
CA ILE A 302 16.55 7.38 -17.25
C ILE A 302 17.50 7.71 -16.11
N ASP A 303 17.95 8.97 -16.08
CA ASP A 303 18.72 9.48 -14.96
C ASP A 303 17.79 9.78 -13.77
N LEU A 304 17.77 8.87 -12.79
CA LEU A 304 16.92 8.99 -11.59
C LEU A 304 17.47 10.00 -10.56
N ASN A 305 18.65 10.59 -10.79
CA ASN A 305 19.26 11.59 -9.91
C ASN A 305 18.87 13.04 -10.28
N ASN A 306 18.02 13.20 -11.30
CA ASN A 306 17.56 14.48 -11.81
C ASN A 306 16.04 14.46 -12.02
N VAL A 307 15.42 15.65 -12.03
CA VAL A 307 13.98 15.76 -12.31
C VAL A 307 13.73 15.40 -13.77
N PRO A 308 12.90 14.38 -14.08
CA PRO A 308 12.65 13.97 -15.45
C PRO A 308 12.03 15.09 -16.28
N GLU A 309 12.63 15.37 -17.44
CA GLU A 309 12.17 16.35 -18.44
C GLU A 309 11.86 17.77 -17.90
N LEU A 310 12.56 18.21 -16.84
CA LEU A 310 12.31 19.50 -16.16
C LEU A 310 12.31 20.70 -17.11
N TYR A 311 13.42 20.93 -17.81
CA TYR A 311 13.60 22.18 -18.57
C TYR A 311 12.67 22.28 -19.77
N LYS A 312 12.47 21.17 -20.50
CA LYS A 312 11.62 21.17 -21.69
C LYS A 312 10.16 21.42 -21.34
N LEU A 313 9.66 20.86 -20.23
CA LEU A 313 8.28 21.10 -19.79
C LEU A 313 8.12 22.48 -19.15
N LEU A 314 9.10 22.93 -18.35
CA LEU A 314 9.03 24.22 -17.65
C LEU A 314 9.16 25.41 -18.62
N LEU A 315 10.06 25.29 -19.60
CA LEU A 315 10.36 26.28 -20.64
C LEU A 315 9.81 25.84 -22.00
N SER A 316 8.63 25.21 -21.99
CA SER A 316 8.03 24.67 -23.20
C SER A 316 7.90 25.71 -24.31
N SER A 317 8.35 25.33 -25.50
CA SER A 317 8.21 26.09 -26.73
C SER A 317 6.92 25.76 -27.51
N SER A 318 6.02 24.97 -26.92
CA SER A 318 4.76 24.59 -27.54
C SER A 318 3.84 25.81 -27.68
N THR A 319 3.38 26.11 -28.90
CA THR A 319 2.53 27.29 -29.14
C THR A 319 1.22 27.19 -28.36
N ASP A 320 0.62 26.01 -28.33
CA ASP A 320 -0.75 25.83 -27.83
C ASP A 320 -0.78 25.23 -26.42
N HIS A 321 0.26 24.48 -26.01
CA HIS A 321 0.25 23.68 -24.78
C HIS A 321 1.30 24.06 -23.73
N HIS A 322 2.10 25.12 -23.96
CA HIS A 322 3.18 25.51 -23.03
C HIS A 322 2.71 25.71 -21.58
N ASN A 323 1.52 26.27 -21.37
CA ASN A 323 0.99 26.48 -20.01
C ASN A 323 0.65 25.16 -19.32
N GLN A 324 0.07 24.20 -20.04
CA GLN A 324 -0.30 22.88 -19.51
C GLN A 324 0.95 22.04 -19.20
N GLU A 325 1.95 22.08 -20.08
CA GLU A 325 3.24 21.43 -19.86
C GLU A 325 3.96 21.99 -18.61
N ARG A 326 3.96 23.32 -18.46
CA ARG A 326 4.55 24.00 -17.32
C ARG A 326 3.81 23.72 -16.01
N GLU A 327 2.49 23.81 -16.02
CA GLU A 327 1.65 23.53 -14.86
C GLU A 327 1.85 22.09 -14.39
N TRP A 328 1.95 21.13 -15.32
CA TRP A 328 2.16 19.72 -15.00
C TRP A 328 3.48 19.48 -14.26
N ILE A 329 4.59 20.02 -14.76
CA ILE A 329 5.91 19.82 -14.12
C ILE A 329 6.00 20.56 -12.77
N LEU A 330 5.43 21.77 -12.68
CA LEU A 330 5.37 22.51 -11.42
C LEU A 330 4.49 21.82 -10.38
N THR A 331 3.37 21.22 -10.81
CA THR A 331 2.50 20.43 -9.93
C THR A 331 3.22 19.18 -9.44
N LEU A 332 3.92 18.47 -10.33
CA LEU A 332 4.74 17.32 -9.96
C LEU A 332 5.78 17.68 -8.89
N ILE A 333 6.51 18.79 -9.07
CA ILE A 333 7.51 19.26 -8.12
C ILE A 333 6.85 19.68 -6.80
N SER A 334 5.76 20.46 -6.86
CA SER A 334 5.06 20.91 -5.65
C SER A 334 4.51 19.75 -4.82
N GLU A 335 4.05 18.68 -5.45
CA GLU A 335 3.52 17.52 -4.74
C GLU A 335 4.60 16.50 -4.33
N GLY A 336 5.73 16.46 -5.05
CA GLY A 336 6.86 15.58 -4.80
C GLY A 336 7.95 16.16 -3.90
N LEU A 337 7.95 17.46 -3.59
CA LEU A 337 8.91 18.07 -2.68
C LEU A 337 8.50 17.82 -1.21
N ILE A 338 8.84 16.65 -0.67
CA ILE A 338 8.41 16.18 0.66
C ILE A 338 9.59 16.16 1.65
N GLU A 339 10.79 15.82 1.18
CA GLU A 339 11.99 15.68 1.99
C GLU A 339 13.21 16.44 1.43
N PRO A 340 14.26 16.66 2.25
CA PRO A 340 15.49 17.29 1.78
C PRO A 340 16.14 16.59 0.58
N MET A 341 15.98 15.26 0.46
CA MET A 341 16.45 14.51 -0.71
C MET A 341 15.80 14.98 -2.02
N ASP A 342 14.50 15.33 -1.97
CA ASP A 342 13.76 15.81 -3.13
C ASP A 342 14.21 17.22 -3.52
N TYR A 343 14.51 18.06 -2.52
CA TYR A 343 15.11 19.38 -2.76
C TYR A 343 16.48 19.27 -3.44
N ASN A 344 17.35 18.39 -2.92
CA ASN A 344 18.68 18.19 -3.48
C ASN A 344 18.61 17.72 -4.94
N LEU A 345 17.67 16.82 -5.26
CA LEU A 345 17.43 16.38 -6.62
C LEU A 345 17.03 17.56 -7.54
N LEU A 346 16.15 18.44 -7.07
CA LEU A 346 15.77 19.66 -7.82
C LEU A 346 16.96 20.63 -7.95
N GLN A 347 17.82 20.71 -6.93
CA GLN A 347 18.97 21.61 -6.90
C GLN A 347 20.16 21.13 -7.74
N ASN A 348 20.31 19.81 -8.00
CA ASN A 348 21.35 19.24 -8.85
C ASN A 348 21.45 19.92 -10.23
N ARG A 349 20.33 20.44 -10.72
CA ARG A 349 20.20 21.14 -12.01
C ARG A 349 19.82 22.61 -11.83
N SER A 350 20.13 23.20 -10.68
CA SER A 350 19.75 24.59 -10.33
C SER A 350 18.24 24.87 -10.48
N GLY A 351 17.40 23.86 -10.25
CA GLY A 351 15.96 23.97 -10.45
C GLY A 351 15.34 25.06 -9.59
N ILE A 352 15.72 25.16 -8.33
CA ILE A 352 15.25 26.21 -7.41
C ILE A 352 15.62 27.61 -7.91
N LYS A 353 16.89 27.82 -8.29
CA LYS A 353 17.36 29.10 -8.84
C LYS A 353 16.59 29.48 -10.10
N LEU A 354 16.31 28.49 -10.97
CA LEU A 354 15.50 28.69 -12.16
C LEU A 354 14.08 29.12 -11.81
N LEU A 355 13.41 28.45 -10.86
CA LEU A 355 12.06 28.81 -10.43
C LEU A 355 11.98 30.24 -9.88
N ILE A 356 12.95 30.64 -9.04
CA ILE A 356 13.05 32.01 -8.50
C ILE A 356 13.26 33.02 -9.64
N SER A 357 14.14 32.72 -10.60
CA SER A 357 14.40 33.61 -11.74
C SER A 357 13.19 33.75 -12.68
N LEU A 358 12.39 32.70 -12.82
CA LEU A 358 11.20 32.67 -13.68
C LEU A 358 10.02 33.41 -13.05
N PHE A 359 9.90 33.40 -11.72
CA PHE A 359 8.78 33.98 -10.99
C PHE A 359 8.38 35.42 -11.41
N PRO A 360 9.32 36.39 -11.53
CA PRO A 360 8.97 37.76 -11.92
C PRO A 360 8.72 37.95 -13.42
N THR A 361 9.02 36.95 -14.26
CA THR A 361 8.94 37.10 -15.71
C THR A 361 7.49 37.13 -16.20
N CYS A 362 7.27 37.70 -17.39
CA CYS A 362 5.98 37.66 -18.08
C CYS A 362 5.65 36.29 -18.68
N MET A 363 6.61 35.36 -18.71
CA MET A 363 6.46 34.02 -19.27
C MET A 363 5.63 33.08 -18.40
N VAL A 364 5.42 33.45 -17.13
CA VAL A 364 4.76 32.60 -16.13
C VAL A 364 3.41 33.21 -15.76
N ASP A 365 2.36 32.41 -15.93
CA ASP A 365 0.99 32.77 -15.58
C ASP A 365 0.75 32.68 -14.06
N MET A 366 -0.42 33.14 -13.61
CA MET A 366 -0.74 33.17 -12.18
C MET A 366 -0.85 31.77 -11.55
N ALA A 367 -1.27 30.73 -12.30
CA ALA A 367 -1.32 29.37 -11.75
C ALA A 367 0.09 28.84 -11.50
N SER A 368 0.99 28.99 -12.47
CA SER A 368 2.39 28.61 -12.32
C SER A 368 3.10 29.40 -11.20
N ARG A 369 2.83 30.70 -11.04
CA ARG A 369 3.37 31.49 -9.92
C ARG A 369 2.92 30.95 -8.56
N ARG A 370 1.66 30.55 -8.42
CA ARG A 370 1.15 29.92 -7.18
C ARG A 370 1.87 28.61 -6.89
N LEU A 371 2.11 27.79 -7.91
CA LEU A 371 2.86 26.54 -7.76
C LEU A 371 4.32 26.80 -7.36
N ILE A 372 4.99 27.77 -7.98
CA ILE A 372 6.35 28.18 -7.58
C ILE A 372 6.39 28.60 -6.12
N LEU A 373 5.45 29.44 -5.66
CA LEU A 373 5.37 29.83 -4.25
C LEU A 373 5.08 28.64 -3.32
N SER A 374 4.25 27.69 -3.74
CA SER A 374 3.98 26.46 -3.00
C SER A 374 5.25 25.60 -2.84
N ILE A 375 6.04 25.47 -3.90
CA ILE A 375 7.34 24.78 -3.89
C ILE A 375 8.30 25.46 -2.92
N LEU A 376 8.48 26.78 -3.04
CA LEU A 376 9.38 27.55 -2.16
C LEU A 376 8.93 27.49 -0.71
N LYS A 377 7.62 27.60 -0.43
CA LYS A 377 7.06 27.43 0.91
C LYS A 377 7.39 26.07 1.50
N SER A 378 7.23 25.00 0.71
CA SER A 378 7.51 23.63 1.15
C SER A 378 9.00 23.44 1.44
N ALA A 379 9.89 24.05 0.64
CA ALA A 379 11.33 24.01 0.85
C ALA A 379 11.76 24.75 2.14
N VAL A 380 11.24 25.96 2.39
CA VAL A 380 11.54 26.74 3.60
C VAL A 380 11.04 26.07 4.89
N GLN A 381 9.99 25.26 4.80
CA GLN A 381 9.51 24.47 5.93
C GLN A 381 10.48 23.34 6.34
N MET A 382 11.48 23.01 5.52
CA MET A 382 12.50 22.01 5.83
C MET A 382 13.71 22.69 6.49
N PRO A 383 13.99 22.48 7.79
CA PRO A 383 15.03 23.22 8.51
C PRO A 383 16.44 23.07 7.91
N SER A 384 16.75 21.90 7.35
CA SER A 384 18.08 21.62 6.77
C SER A 384 18.34 22.35 5.44
N VAL A 385 17.28 22.83 4.78
CA VAL A 385 17.33 23.42 3.44
C VAL A 385 17.00 24.91 3.47
N ALA A 386 16.29 25.37 4.50
CA ALA A 386 15.85 26.75 4.63
C ALA A 386 16.97 27.79 4.53
N HIS A 387 18.22 27.42 4.88
CA HIS A 387 19.38 28.31 4.78
C HIS A 387 19.87 28.54 3.34
N ASP A 388 19.50 27.67 2.39
CA ASP A 388 19.90 27.77 0.98
C ASP A 388 18.99 28.71 0.16
N LEU A 389 17.86 29.12 0.72
CA LEU A 389 16.81 29.95 0.13
C LEU A 389 16.77 31.34 0.76
#